data_AF-A0A1E5JSE2-F1
#
_entry.id   AF-A0A1E5JSE2-F1
#
_cell.length_a   1.000
_cell.length_b   1.000
_cell.length_c   1.000
_cell.angle_alpha   90.00
_cell.angle_beta   90.00
_cell.angle_gamma   90.00
#
_symmetry.space_group_name_H-M   'P 1'
#
loop_
_entity.id
_entity.type
_entity.pdbx_description
1 polymer ?
#
loop_
_entity_poly.entity_id
_entity_poly.type
_entity_poly.pdbx_seq_one_letter_code
_entity_poly.pdbx_strand_id
1 'polypeptide(L)'
;MASSQVEVKKIIFSEKIIALVNKPDVHFDEIDALVDEELAVVPGGKALDQLTDFTHLVSFIKAKRFSHPVLALQVFISENTSQDTRQALIKAIGMAPARDDKIYELICFLAQKDKLARYTQIAHVAPLRFTMGQGEREHTEEYSDWYLIFDLFGLCKSLPSELIPLIAELLTTTTPSVEDLRMLEKFLKFVDRIDLLRKDIIEAMLPQLRYKNSIEKLQSFLGYLQSNDLLHPTILKHTLPLLHHLDALKVFFNAYLQELQSDRSCRETLEKLNPFCQLSLAEKGSYDDVVSTNTPLHLAIIERNLFNLEHALNLANSNLLLATSYDNTALLLACKLADKEAAKHILEKMRELNCNVNQTDHHGMTALHWARFYHFDDLSMELIEAGAHEDLKATNGKNCAYFAKHQFTLLDFKIEGPEIVEDFFKLKNCALTDIAFHADKIALNLKLTTSKEVMDLYQNDEMAQIRSSNRFLLFFKPFRTRLVEWLGKQRELDYQSRSLAAEQRVVPS
;
A
#
# COMPACT_ATOMS: atom_id res chain seq x y z
N MET A 1 -53.71 -9.14 29.54
CA MET A 1 -54.19 -10.42 28.97
C MET A 1 -54.29 -10.40 27.44
N ALA A 2 -54.74 -9.32 26.79
CA ALA A 2 -54.75 -9.24 25.31
C ALA A 2 -53.35 -9.21 24.67
N SER A 3 -52.39 -8.49 25.27
CA SER A 3 -50.99 -8.45 24.78
C SER A 3 -50.34 -9.84 24.72
N SER A 4 -50.51 -10.67 25.75
CA SER A 4 -49.90 -12.00 25.81
C SER A 4 -50.52 -13.00 24.84
N GLN A 5 -51.81 -12.86 24.49
CA GLN A 5 -52.44 -13.72 23.48
C GLN A 5 -51.99 -13.38 22.05
N VAL A 6 -51.79 -12.09 21.75
CA VAL A 6 -51.24 -11.65 20.46
C VAL A 6 -49.80 -12.12 20.28
N GLU A 7 -49.01 -12.08 21.37
CA GLU A 7 -47.61 -12.51 21.38
C GLU A 7 -47.47 -14.03 21.20
N VAL A 8 -48.33 -14.83 21.86
CA VAL A 8 -48.39 -16.29 21.65
C VAL A 8 -48.80 -16.64 20.22
N LYS A 9 -49.77 -15.93 19.63
CA LYS A 9 -50.16 -16.13 18.23
C LYS A 9 -49.04 -15.80 17.25
N LYS A 10 -48.28 -14.72 17.50
CA LYS A 10 -47.10 -14.36 16.70
C LYS A 10 -46.03 -15.46 16.73
N ILE A 11 -45.78 -16.05 17.90
CA ILE A 11 -44.82 -17.14 18.06
C ILE A 11 -45.27 -18.36 17.25
N ILE A 12 -46.53 -18.79 17.41
CA ILE A 12 -47.10 -19.94 16.68
C ILE A 12 -47.03 -19.73 15.16
N PHE A 13 -47.38 -18.54 14.68
CA PHE A 13 -47.30 -18.22 13.26
C PHE A 13 -45.86 -18.25 12.73
N SER A 14 -44.93 -17.68 13.49
CA SER A 14 -43.51 -17.69 13.15
C SER A 14 -42.97 -19.12 13.07
N GLU A 15 -43.33 -19.99 14.02
CA GLU A 15 -42.97 -21.41 14.01
C GLU A 15 -43.53 -22.16 12.79
N LYS A 16 -44.79 -21.90 12.42
CA LYS A 16 -45.42 -22.50 11.22
C LYS A 16 -44.72 -22.08 9.93
N ILE A 17 -44.42 -20.78 9.76
CA ILE A 17 -43.67 -20.27 8.61
C ILE A 17 -42.28 -20.88 8.56
N ILE A 18 -41.58 -20.93 9.70
CA ILE A 18 -40.24 -21.50 9.79
C ILE A 18 -40.23 -22.97 9.37
N ALA A 19 -41.22 -23.75 9.83
CA ALA A 19 -41.34 -25.15 9.44
C ALA A 19 -41.61 -25.32 7.93
N LEU A 20 -42.46 -24.45 7.36
CA LEU A 20 -42.84 -24.52 5.95
C LEU A 20 -41.70 -24.12 5.01
N VAL A 21 -41.05 -22.98 5.27
CA VAL A 21 -39.99 -22.41 4.40
C VAL A 21 -38.71 -23.26 4.40
N ASN A 22 -38.47 -24.05 5.46
CA ASN A 22 -37.33 -24.95 5.54
C ASN A 22 -37.60 -26.35 4.96
N LYS A 23 -38.79 -26.61 4.41
CA LYS A 23 -39.12 -27.86 3.72
C LYS A 23 -38.37 -27.93 2.37
N PRO A 24 -37.73 -29.05 2.02
CA PRO A 24 -36.88 -29.16 0.82
C PRO A 24 -37.62 -28.91 -0.51
N ASP A 25 -38.94 -29.10 -0.56
CA ASP A 25 -39.78 -28.93 -1.76
C ASP A 25 -40.95 -27.97 -1.53
N VAL A 26 -40.73 -26.86 -0.81
CA VAL A 26 -41.80 -25.89 -0.53
C VAL A 26 -42.28 -25.19 -1.82
N HIS A 27 -43.59 -25.26 -2.08
CA HIS A 27 -44.24 -24.52 -3.17
C HIS A 27 -44.84 -23.20 -2.67
N PHE A 28 -44.83 -22.17 -3.52
CA PHE A 28 -45.44 -20.88 -3.20
C PHE A 28 -46.93 -20.97 -2.90
N ASP A 29 -47.65 -21.93 -3.50
CA ASP A 29 -49.06 -22.14 -3.22
C ASP A 29 -49.30 -22.60 -1.76
N GLU A 30 -48.37 -23.37 -1.17
CA GLU A 30 -48.43 -23.75 0.25
C GLU A 30 -48.18 -22.53 1.16
N ILE A 31 -47.29 -21.63 0.73
CA ILE A 31 -46.97 -20.39 1.47
C ILE A 31 -48.15 -19.42 1.43
N ASP A 32 -48.75 -19.23 0.26
CA ASP A 32 -49.91 -18.36 0.09
C ASP A 32 -51.10 -18.86 0.93
N ALA A 33 -51.37 -20.17 0.92
CA ALA A 33 -52.43 -20.76 1.73
C ALA A 33 -52.26 -20.50 3.24
N LEU A 34 -51.03 -20.61 3.75
CA LEU A 34 -50.72 -20.32 5.15
C LEU A 34 -50.87 -18.82 5.48
N VAL A 35 -50.43 -17.95 4.57
CA VAL A 35 -50.55 -16.48 4.74
C VAL A 35 -52.01 -16.06 4.74
N ASP A 36 -52.83 -16.61 3.85
CA ASP A 36 -54.28 -16.32 3.77
C ASP A 36 -55.04 -16.79 5.02
N GLU A 37 -54.70 -17.98 5.54
CA GLU A 37 -55.28 -18.51 6.79
C GLU A 37 -55.00 -17.57 7.97
N GLU A 38 -53.79 -17.02 8.06
CA GLU A 38 -53.37 -16.21 9.19
C GLU A 38 -53.84 -14.75 9.08
N LEU A 39 -53.93 -14.20 7.86
CA LEU A 39 -54.58 -12.91 7.60
C LEU A 39 -56.06 -12.92 7.99
N ALA A 40 -56.74 -14.07 7.90
CA ALA A 40 -58.14 -14.21 8.33
C ALA A 40 -58.32 -14.22 9.86
N VAL A 41 -57.26 -14.51 10.63
CA VAL A 41 -57.33 -14.78 12.08
C VAL A 41 -56.73 -13.63 12.93
N VAL A 42 -55.87 -12.79 12.37
CA VAL A 42 -55.15 -11.73 13.10
C VAL A 42 -55.85 -10.35 12.98
N PRO A 43 -56.27 -9.71 14.09
CA PRO A 43 -56.81 -8.35 14.05
C PRO A 43 -55.72 -7.31 13.71
N GLY A 44 -56.05 -6.32 12.88
CA GLY A 44 -55.11 -5.32 12.35
C GLY A 44 -54.36 -4.48 13.40
N GLY A 45 -53.14 -4.05 13.08
CA GLY A 45 -52.25 -3.22 13.93
C GLY A 45 -50.77 -3.63 13.83
N LYS A 46 -49.90 -3.20 14.77
CA LYS A 46 -48.45 -3.58 14.82
C LYS A 46 -48.17 -5.10 14.88
N ALA A 47 -49.21 -5.91 15.03
CA ALA A 47 -49.10 -7.36 14.92
C ALA A 47 -49.00 -7.84 13.46
N LEU A 48 -49.49 -7.04 12.52
CA LEU A 48 -49.50 -7.32 11.08
C LEU A 48 -48.22 -6.90 10.36
N ASP A 49 -47.37 -6.05 10.96
CA ASP A 49 -46.22 -5.46 10.23
C ASP A 49 -45.28 -6.54 9.67
N GLN A 50 -44.87 -7.51 10.49
CA GLN A 50 -44.03 -8.63 10.04
C GLN A 50 -44.71 -9.55 9.01
N LEU A 51 -46.02 -9.77 9.15
CA LEU A 51 -46.83 -10.54 8.21
C LEU A 51 -46.94 -9.81 6.87
N THR A 52 -47.15 -8.50 6.91
CA THR A 52 -47.25 -7.62 5.75
C THR A 52 -45.92 -7.57 5.01
N ASP A 53 -44.82 -7.36 5.74
CA ASP A 53 -43.44 -7.41 5.24
C ASP A 53 -43.13 -8.74 4.54
N PHE A 54 -43.50 -9.86 5.17
CA PHE A 54 -43.33 -11.20 4.60
C PHE A 54 -44.15 -11.37 3.30
N THR A 55 -45.42 -10.95 3.30
CA THR A 55 -46.28 -10.98 2.11
C THR A 55 -45.73 -10.12 0.97
N HIS A 56 -45.18 -8.94 1.27
CA HIS A 56 -44.50 -8.11 0.27
C HIS A 56 -43.30 -8.84 -0.33
N LEU A 57 -42.46 -9.47 0.50
CA LEU A 57 -41.31 -10.23 0.03
C LEU A 57 -41.73 -11.39 -0.89
N VAL A 58 -42.72 -12.19 -0.48
CA VAL A 58 -43.27 -13.30 -1.28
C VAL A 58 -43.77 -12.80 -2.63
N SER A 59 -44.54 -11.71 -2.63
CA SER A 59 -45.08 -11.10 -3.84
C SER A 59 -43.98 -10.64 -4.81
N PHE A 60 -42.94 -9.96 -4.31
CA PHE A 60 -41.82 -9.53 -5.15
C PHE A 60 -41.05 -10.73 -5.71
N ILE A 61 -40.76 -11.75 -4.90
CA ILE A 61 -40.03 -12.94 -5.36
C ILE A 61 -40.80 -13.65 -6.49
N LYS A 62 -42.12 -13.84 -6.32
CA LYS A 62 -42.99 -14.43 -7.36
C LYS A 62 -42.99 -13.61 -8.65
N ALA A 63 -43.06 -12.28 -8.53
CA ALA A 63 -43.06 -11.39 -9.69
C ALA A 63 -41.74 -11.43 -10.47
N LYS A 64 -40.60 -11.56 -9.77
CA LYS A 64 -39.26 -11.49 -10.37
C LYS A 64 -38.76 -12.81 -10.95
N ARG A 65 -39.31 -13.97 -10.54
CA ARG A 65 -39.04 -15.31 -11.09
C ARG A 65 -37.55 -15.72 -11.03
N PHE A 66 -36.95 -15.66 -9.85
CA PHE A 66 -35.60 -16.18 -9.59
C PHE A 66 -35.57 -17.71 -9.57
N SER A 67 -34.41 -18.32 -9.85
CA SER A 67 -34.25 -19.77 -9.91
C SER A 67 -34.29 -20.46 -8.54
N HIS A 68 -33.77 -19.79 -7.49
CA HIS A 68 -33.73 -20.31 -6.11
C HIS A 68 -34.46 -19.38 -5.12
N PRO A 69 -35.77 -19.17 -5.29
CA PRO A 69 -36.50 -18.08 -4.65
C PRO A 69 -36.70 -18.22 -3.12
N VAL A 70 -36.48 -19.42 -2.58
CA VAL A 70 -36.69 -19.74 -1.16
C VAL A 70 -35.61 -19.13 -0.26
N LEU A 71 -34.42 -18.84 -0.80
CA LEU A 71 -33.28 -18.36 -0.02
C LEU A 71 -33.61 -17.05 0.72
N ALA A 72 -34.17 -16.07 0.03
CA ALA A 72 -34.58 -14.80 0.64
C ALA A 72 -35.63 -14.99 1.75
N LEU A 73 -36.55 -15.95 1.59
CA LEU A 73 -37.53 -16.26 2.63
C LEU A 73 -36.84 -16.84 3.86
N GLN A 74 -35.94 -17.80 3.68
CA GLN A 74 -35.13 -18.39 4.76
C GLN A 74 -34.33 -17.33 5.53
N VAL A 75 -33.74 -16.37 4.81
CA VAL A 75 -33.02 -15.25 5.44
C VAL A 75 -33.97 -14.36 6.23
N PHE A 76 -35.15 -14.05 5.70
CA PHE A 76 -36.13 -13.19 6.37
C PHE A 76 -36.59 -13.77 7.71
N ILE A 77 -36.87 -15.07 7.75
CA ILE A 77 -37.41 -15.78 8.92
C ILE A 77 -36.34 -16.16 9.96
N SER A 78 -35.05 -16.05 9.61
CA SER A 78 -33.96 -16.39 10.52
C SER A 78 -33.96 -15.48 11.75
N GLU A 79 -33.70 -16.07 12.92
CA GLU A 79 -33.54 -15.34 14.18
C GLU A 79 -32.31 -14.42 14.17
N ASN A 80 -31.29 -14.75 13.36
CA ASN A 80 -30.05 -14.00 13.25
C ASN A 80 -30.17 -12.73 12.37
N THR A 81 -31.30 -12.53 11.70
CA THR A 81 -31.52 -11.40 10.80
C THR A 81 -32.15 -10.24 11.56
N SER A 82 -31.50 -9.07 11.58
CA SER A 82 -32.04 -7.87 12.24
C SER A 82 -33.28 -7.34 11.53
N GLN A 83 -34.07 -6.53 12.24
CA GLN A 83 -35.24 -5.86 11.65
C GLN A 83 -34.86 -4.95 10.48
N ASP A 84 -33.73 -4.24 10.59
CA ASP A 84 -33.23 -3.35 9.52
C ASP A 84 -32.86 -4.16 8.27
N THR A 85 -32.23 -5.32 8.42
CA THR A 85 -31.91 -6.20 7.29
C THR A 85 -33.16 -6.82 6.67
N ARG A 86 -34.19 -7.17 7.45
CA ARG A 86 -35.47 -7.65 6.91
C ARG A 86 -36.13 -6.59 6.02
N GLN A 87 -36.16 -5.34 6.47
CA GLN A 87 -36.68 -4.21 5.69
C GLN A 87 -35.84 -3.95 4.44
N ALA A 88 -34.52 -3.98 4.59
CA ALA A 88 -33.58 -3.86 3.49
C ALA A 88 -33.76 -4.96 2.43
N LEU A 89 -33.99 -6.20 2.86
CA LEU A 89 -34.20 -7.35 2.00
C LEU A 89 -35.43 -7.15 1.10
N ILE A 90 -36.56 -6.74 1.66
CA ILE A 90 -37.79 -6.45 0.90
C ILE A 90 -37.51 -5.39 -0.15
N LYS A 91 -36.88 -4.28 0.25
CA LYS A 91 -36.57 -3.17 -0.64
C LYS A 91 -35.60 -3.58 -1.76
N ALA A 92 -34.53 -4.29 -1.41
CA ALA A 92 -33.52 -4.78 -2.34
C ALA A 92 -34.12 -5.72 -3.40
N ILE A 93 -34.92 -6.69 -2.97
CA ILE A 93 -35.60 -7.64 -3.87
C ILE A 93 -36.62 -6.92 -4.77
N GLY A 94 -37.34 -5.93 -4.23
CA GLY A 94 -38.22 -5.08 -5.04
C GLY A 94 -37.48 -4.34 -6.16
N MET A 95 -36.29 -3.82 -5.85
CA MET A 95 -35.42 -3.08 -6.78
C MET A 95 -34.64 -3.97 -7.76
N ALA A 96 -34.46 -5.27 -7.45
CA ALA A 96 -33.69 -6.20 -8.27
C ALA A 96 -34.32 -6.42 -9.66
N PRO A 97 -33.52 -6.60 -10.72
CA PRO A 97 -34.02 -7.01 -12.04
C PRO A 97 -34.69 -8.39 -12.00
N ALA A 98 -35.67 -8.62 -12.87
CA ALA A 98 -36.32 -9.93 -12.98
C ALA A 98 -35.37 -10.97 -13.60
N ARG A 99 -35.41 -12.21 -13.10
CA ARG A 99 -34.59 -13.35 -13.56
C ARG A 99 -33.07 -13.13 -13.49
N ASP A 100 -32.61 -12.22 -12.61
CA ASP A 100 -31.18 -12.01 -12.37
C ASP A 100 -30.77 -12.69 -11.06
N ASP A 101 -30.38 -13.97 -11.17
CA ASP A 101 -30.02 -14.79 -10.03
C ASP A 101 -28.74 -14.30 -9.33
N LYS A 102 -27.81 -13.68 -10.07
CA LYS A 102 -26.55 -13.15 -9.50
C LYS A 102 -26.82 -12.02 -8.52
N ILE A 103 -27.68 -11.08 -8.92
CA ILE A 103 -28.10 -9.97 -8.05
C ILE A 103 -28.90 -10.51 -6.86
N TYR A 104 -29.82 -11.45 -7.10
CA TYR A 104 -30.61 -12.08 -6.06
C TYR A 104 -29.74 -12.80 -5.01
N GLU A 105 -28.77 -13.59 -5.45
CA GLU A 105 -27.82 -14.29 -4.60
C GLU A 105 -26.99 -13.31 -3.77
N LEU A 106 -26.45 -12.25 -4.39
CA LEU A 106 -25.70 -11.22 -3.66
C LEU A 106 -26.54 -10.59 -2.54
N ILE A 107 -27.79 -10.19 -2.85
CA ILE A 107 -28.73 -9.63 -1.87
C ILE A 107 -28.90 -10.60 -0.69
N CYS A 108 -29.15 -11.88 -0.99
CA CYS A 108 -29.34 -12.90 0.04
C CYS A 108 -28.09 -13.11 0.88
N PHE A 109 -26.90 -13.20 0.29
CA PHE A 109 -25.64 -13.34 1.03
C PHE A 109 -25.37 -12.16 1.96
N LEU A 110 -25.57 -10.92 1.49
CA LEU A 110 -25.40 -9.73 2.32
C LEU A 110 -26.43 -9.70 3.46
N ALA A 111 -27.66 -10.15 3.22
CA ALA A 111 -28.69 -10.23 4.24
C ALA A 111 -28.41 -11.33 5.28
N GLN A 112 -27.88 -12.50 4.87
CA GLN A 112 -27.46 -13.56 5.79
C GLN A 112 -26.40 -13.10 6.80
N LYS A 113 -25.55 -12.16 6.40
CA LYS A 113 -24.50 -11.58 7.26
C LYS A 113 -24.94 -10.30 7.97
N ASP A 114 -26.22 -9.93 7.87
CA ASP A 114 -26.79 -8.72 8.45
C ASP A 114 -26.08 -7.42 7.97
N LYS A 115 -25.59 -7.41 6.73
CA LYS A 115 -24.86 -6.28 6.12
C LYS A 115 -25.62 -5.58 5.00
N LEU A 116 -26.78 -6.10 4.59
CA LEU A 116 -27.54 -5.56 3.45
C LEU A 116 -28.07 -4.14 3.72
N ALA A 117 -28.47 -3.83 4.96
CA ALA A 117 -29.15 -2.58 5.31
C ALA A 117 -28.44 -1.34 4.77
N ARG A 118 -27.12 -1.24 4.96
CA ARG A 118 -26.29 -0.13 4.49
C ARG A 118 -26.47 0.19 2.99
N TYR A 119 -26.60 -0.83 2.15
CA TYR A 119 -26.66 -0.64 0.70
C TYR A 119 -28.04 -0.16 0.22
N THR A 120 -29.07 -0.33 1.05
CA THR A 120 -30.48 -0.01 0.75
C THR A 120 -30.97 1.29 1.40
N GLN A 121 -30.20 1.83 2.34
CA GLN A 121 -30.46 3.13 2.95
C GLN A 121 -30.13 4.23 1.92
N ILE A 122 -31.03 5.21 1.78
CA ILE A 122 -30.75 6.42 1.00
C ILE A 122 -29.72 7.20 1.80
N ALA A 123 -28.49 7.35 1.30
CA ALA A 123 -27.63 8.42 1.79
C ALA A 123 -28.33 9.73 1.41
N HIS A 124 -28.90 10.44 2.38
CA HIS A 124 -29.55 11.72 2.13
C HIS A 124 -28.88 12.80 2.96
N VAL A 125 -28.29 13.77 2.26
CA VAL A 125 -28.43 15.19 2.55
C VAL A 125 -28.82 15.85 1.22
N ALA A 126 -29.67 16.88 1.24
CA ALA A 126 -30.03 17.61 0.03
C ALA A 126 -28.77 18.18 -0.67
N PRO A 127 -28.71 18.19 -2.02
CA PRO A 127 -27.59 18.79 -2.73
C PRO A 127 -27.52 20.28 -2.38
N LEU A 128 -26.47 20.68 -1.67
CA LEU A 128 -26.14 22.09 -1.50
C LEU A 128 -25.64 22.59 -2.86
N ARG A 129 -26.48 23.35 -3.55
CA ARG A 129 -26.09 24.09 -4.74
C ARG A 129 -25.17 25.24 -4.31
N PHE A 130 -23.88 25.10 -4.57
CA PHE A 130 -22.94 26.21 -4.44
C PHE A 130 -22.74 26.83 -5.82
N THR A 131 -23.32 28.00 -6.04
CA THR A 131 -22.90 28.90 -7.12
C THR A 131 -21.65 29.63 -6.65
N MET A 132 -20.47 29.15 -7.05
CA MET A 132 -19.24 29.90 -6.84
C MET A 132 -18.97 30.78 -8.07
N GLY A 133 -19.02 32.10 -7.88
CA GLY A 133 -18.65 33.07 -8.90
C GLY A 133 -17.22 33.57 -8.68
N GLN A 134 -16.34 33.34 -9.64
CA GLN A 134 -15.16 34.19 -9.87
C GLN A 134 -15.30 34.83 -11.25
N GLY A 135 -15.95 36.00 -11.31
CA GLY A 135 -16.18 36.74 -12.56
C GLY A 135 -17.32 36.20 -13.45
N GLU A 136 -17.26 36.45 -14.76
CA GLU A 136 -18.33 36.17 -15.75
C GLU A 136 -18.58 34.67 -16.08
N ARG A 137 -18.01 33.74 -15.32
CA ARG A 137 -18.28 32.30 -15.50
C ARG A 137 -18.85 31.72 -14.22
N GLU A 138 -20.16 31.49 -14.22
CA GLU A 138 -20.83 30.63 -13.25
C GLU A 138 -20.62 29.18 -13.65
N HIS A 139 -20.15 28.32 -12.75
CA HIS A 139 -20.22 26.87 -12.92
C HIS A 139 -21.01 26.29 -11.74
N THR A 140 -21.98 25.42 -12.06
CA THR A 140 -22.78 24.69 -11.10
C THR A 140 -22.24 23.26 -11.03
N GLU A 141 -21.70 22.86 -9.89
CA GLU A 141 -21.43 21.44 -9.63
C GLU A 141 -22.67 20.81 -8.97
N GLU A 142 -23.31 19.86 -9.65
CA GLU A 142 -24.38 19.01 -9.11
C GLU A 142 -23.81 17.63 -8.79
N TYR A 143 -23.91 17.22 -7.52
CA TYR A 143 -23.71 15.83 -7.11
C TYR A 143 -25.09 15.18 -6.95
N SER A 144 -25.38 14.18 -7.77
CA SER A 144 -26.62 13.38 -7.69
C SER A 144 -26.36 12.11 -6.87
N ASP A 145 -27.03 11.94 -5.74
CA ASP A 145 -26.93 10.73 -4.91
C ASP A 145 -27.84 9.61 -5.42
N TRP A 146 -27.31 8.38 -5.48
CA TRP A 146 -28.00 7.15 -5.88
C TRP A 146 -27.87 6.10 -4.76
N TYR A 147 -28.75 5.10 -4.74
CA TYR A 147 -28.58 3.95 -3.85
C TYR A 147 -27.30 3.19 -4.18
N LEU A 148 -26.44 2.94 -3.18
CA LEU A 148 -25.26 2.07 -3.31
C LEU A 148 -25.60 0.69 -3.89
N ILE A 149 -26.84 0.22 -3.67
CA ILE A 149 -27.31 -1.04 -4.24
C ILE A 149 -27.30 -1.06 -5.78
N PHE A 150 -27.43 0.07 -6.45
CA PHE A 150 -27.38 0.11 -7.92
C PHE A 150 -25.96 -0.04 -8.44
N ASP A 151 -24.95 0.48 -7.75
CA ASP A 151 -23.55 0.19 -8.06
C ASP A 151 -23.24 -1.30 -7.84
N LEU A 152 -23.82 -1.92 -6.79
CA LEU A 152 -23.72 -3.38 -6.60
C LEU A 152 -24.37 -4.16 -7.75
N PHE A 153 -25.54 -3.72 -8.22
CA PHE A 153 -26.19 -4.36 -9.37
C PHE A 153 -25.36 -4.21 -10.65
N GLY A 154 -24.75 -3.04 -10.85
CA GLY A 154 -23.78 -2.81 -11.93
C GLY A 154 -22.61 -3.79 -11.87
N LEU A 155 -22.02 -3.94 -10.69
CA LEU A 155 -20.93 -4.88 -10.41
C LEU A 155 -21.31 -6.33 -10.75
N CYS A 156 -22.48 -6.80 -10.30
CA CYS A 156 -22.96 -8.17 -10.57
C CYS A 156 -23.13 -8.49 -12.05
N LYS A 157 -23.54 -7.51 -12.88
CA LYS A 157 -23.80 -7.74 -14.30
C LYS A 157 -22.56 -8.25 -15.03
N SER A 158 -21.38 -7.71 -14.72
CA SER A 158 -20.10 -8.11 -15.31
C SER A 158 -19.48 -9.37 -14.72
N LEU A 159 -20.04 -9.95 -13.64
CA LEU A 159 -19.42 -11.06 -12.93
C LEU A 159 -19.99 -12.43 -13.32
N PRO A 160 -19.14 -13.48 -13.44
CA PRO A 160 -19.56 -14.87 -13.35
C PRO A 160 -20.26 -15.16 -12.01
N SER A 161 -21.25 -16.07 -12.02
CA SER A 161 -22.00 -16.46 -10.82
C SER A 161 -21.09 -17.03 -9.72
N GLU A 162 -20.05 -17.78 -10.09
CA GLU A 162 -19.09 -18.39 -9.16
C GLU A 162 -18.32 -17.37 -8.30
N LEU A 163 -18.21 -16.11 -8.74
CA LEU A 163 -17.53 -15.04 -8.01
C LEU A 163 -18.45 -14.29 -7.04
N ILE A 164 -19.77 -14.44 -7.16
CA ILE A 164 -20.74 -13.72 -6.33
C ILE A 164 -20.50 -13.96 -4.82
N PRO A 165 -20.25 -15.20 -4.34
CA PRO A 165 -19.96 -15.43 -2.93
C PRO A 165 -18.68 -14.73 -2.43
N LEU A 166 -17.62 -14.68 -3.25
CA LEU A 166 -16.36 -14.01 -2.90
C LEU A 166 -16.54 -12.50 -2.79
N ILE A 167 -17.27 -11.91 -3.75
CA ILE A 167 -17.59 -10.47 -3.72
C ILE A 167 -18.50 -10.15 -2.54
N ALA A 168 -19.48 -11.01 -2.22
CA ALA A 168 -20.31 -10.85 -1.03
C ALA A 168 -19.46 -10.87 0.24
N GLU A 169 -18.52 -11.82 0.37
CA GLU A 169 -17.61 -11.90 1.51
C GLU A 169 -16.78 -10.63 1.68
N LEU A 170 -16.20 -10.13 0.58
CA LEU A 170 -15.47 -8.85 0.56
C LEU A 170 -16.35 -7.70 1.08
N LEU A 171 -17.57 -7.57 0.57
CA LEU A 171 -18.52 -6.51 0.92
C LEU A 171 -19.07 -6.63 2.36
N THR A 172 -18.96 -7.81 2.99
CA THR A 172 -19.37 -8.01 4.40
C THR A 172 -18.27 -7.66 5.39
N THR A 173 -17.01 -7.73 4.96
CA THR A 173 -15.82 -7.43 5.78
C THR A 173 -15.29 -6.02 5.58
N THR A 174 -15.87 -5.27 4.63
CA THR A 174 -15.46 -3.91 4.26
C THR A 174 -16.63 -2.93 4.33
N THR A 175 -16.32 -1.64 4.29
CA THR A 175 -17.31 -0.56 4.18
C THR A 175 -16.98 0.34 2.99
N PRO A 176 -17.14 -0.17 1.75
CA PRO A 176 -16.72 0.57 0.56
C PRO A 176 -17.54 1.85 0.37
N SER A 177 -16.91 2.86 -0.20
CA SER A 177 -17.55 4.04 -0.77
C SER A 177 -18.07 3.75 -2.19
N VAL A 178 -18.85 4.68 -2.76
CA VAL A 178 -19.28 4.61 -4.18
C VAL A 178 -18.06 4.51 -5.10
N GLU A 179 -17.01 5.28 -4.79
CA GLU A 179 -15.79 5.29 -5.58
C GLU A 179 -15.05 3.96 -5.51
N ASP A 180 -15.01 3.32 -4.33
CA ASP A 180 -14.41 1.98 -4.17
C ASP A 180 -15.15 0.94 -5.02
N LEU A 181 -16.50 0.96 -5.01
CA LEU A 181 -17.32 0.03 -5.79
C LEU A 181 -17.12 0.21 -7.30
N ARG A 182 -17.08 1.47 -7.77
CA ARG A 182 -16.83 1.78 -9.19
C ARG A 182 -15.42 1.37 -9.60
N MET A 183 -14.43 1.56 -8.74
CA MET A 183 -13.06 1.12 -8.99
C MET A 183 -12.95 -0.40 -9.02
N LEU A 184 -13.64 -1.10 -8.12
CA LEU A 184 -13.74 -2.56 -8.13
C LEU A 184 -14.38 -3.07 -9.43
N GLU A 185 -15.48 -2.47 -9.89
CA GLU A 185 -16.13 -2.84 -11.16
C GLU A 185 -15.17 -2.65 -12.36
N LYS A 186 -14.51 -1.48 -12.43
CA LYS A 186 -13.52 -1.20 -13.48
C LYS A 186 -12.36 -2.19 -13.44
N PHE A 187 -11.89 -2.54 -12.25
CA PHE A 187 -10.83 -3.52 -12.06
C PHE A 187 -11.24 -4.90 -12.53
N LEU A 188 -12.42 -5.40 -12.16
CA LEU A 188 -12.89 -6.72 -12.59
C LEU A 188 -13.07 -6.79 -14.11
N LYS A 189 -13.55 -5.71 -14.75
CA LYS A 189 -13.57 -5.59 -16.22
C LYS A 189 -12.17 -5.57 -16.83
N PHE A 190 -11.18 -5.00 -16.16
CA PHE A 190 -9.78 -5.08 -16.59
C PHE A 190 -9.23 -6.51 -16.47
N VAL A 191 -9.48 -7.18 -15.34
CA VAL A 191 -9.05 -8.57 -15.08
C VAL A 191 -9.69 -9.56 -16.07
N ASP A 192 -10.95 -9.33 -16.44
CA ASP A 192 -11.65 -10.09 -17.49
C ASP A 192 -10.96 -9.94 -18.86
N ARG A 193 -10.60 -8.71 -19.24
CA ARG A 193 -9.90 -8.44 -20.51
C ARG A 193 -8.51 -9.08 -20.61
N ILE A 194 -7.89 -9.43 -19.49
CA ILE A 194 -6.59 -10.10 -19.43
C ILE A 194 -6.71 -11.60 -19.11
N ASP A 195 -7.91 -12.17 -19.22
CA ASP A 195 -8.22 -13.60 -19.02
C ASP A 195 -7.87 -14.13 -17.62
N LEU A 196 -7.94 -13.27 -16.60
CA LEU A 196 -7.64 -13.63 -15.20
C LEU A 196 -8.89 -13.69 -14.31
N LEU A 197 -10.10 -13.53 -14.86
CA LEU A 197 -11.38 -13.54 -14.10
C LEU A 197 -11.80 -14.98 -13.72
N ARG A 198 -10.98 -15.63 -12.90
CA ARG A 198 -11.19 -16.99 -12.38
C ARG A 198 -11.26 -16.98 -10.86
N LYS A 199 -12.03 -17.91 -10.29
CA LYS A 199 -12.31 -17.96 -8.84
C LYS A 199 -11.03 -18.02 -7.99
N ASP A 200 -10.10 -18.91 -8.34
CA ASP A 200 -8.83 -19.10 -7.65
C ASP A 200 -7.94 -17.84 -7.63
N ILE A 201 -7.91 -17.10 -8.75
CA ILE A 201 -7.14 -15.86 -8.86
C ILE A 201 -7.80 -14.74 -8.06
N ILE A 202 -9.11 -14.55 -8.22
CA ILE A 202 -9.85 -13.47 -7.53
C ILE A 202 -9.84 -13.69 -6.02
N GLU A 203 -9.94 -14.94 -5.57
CA GLU A 203 -9.80 -15.30 -4.16
C GLU A 203 -8.44 -14.90 -3.59
N ALA A 204 -7.34 -15.15 -4.31
CA ALA A 204 -6.00 -14.70 -3.91
C ALA A 204 -5.85 -13.17 -3.91
N MET A 205 -6.58 -12.46 -4.78
CA MET A 205 -6.55 -11.00 -4.86
C MET A 205 -7.44 -10.32 -3.81
N LEU A 206 -8.40 -11.03 -3.21
CA LEU A 206 -9.46 -10.48 -2.34
C LEU A 206 -8.95 -9.50 -1.26
N PRO A 207 -7.82 -9.74 -0.55
CA PRO A 207 -7.31 -8.81 0.44
C PRO A 207 -6.95 -7.42 -0.11
N GLN A 208 -6.57 -7.34 -1.39
CA GLN A 208 -6.20 -6.10 -2.08
C GLN A 208 -7.41 -5.38 -2.70
N LEU A 209 -8.58 -6.02 -2.77
CA LEU A 209 -9.79 -5.48 -3.41
C LEU A 209 -10.67 -4.62 -2.50
N ARG A 210 -10.17 -4.26 -1.31
CA ARG A 210 -10.97 -3.59 -0.27
C ARG A 210 -11.22 -2.11 -0.52
N TYR A 211 -10.21 -1.41 -1.06
CA TYR A 211 -10.21 0.05 -1.21
C TYR A 211 -9.57 0.46 -2.53
N LYS A 212 -10.00 1.60 -3.06
CA LYS A 212 -9.51 2.18 -4.32
C LYS A 212 -7.99 2.15 -4.45
N ASN A 213 -7.25 2.68 -3.46
CA ASN A 213 -5.80 2.80 -3.58
C ASN A 213 -5.11 1.44 -3.71
N SER A 214 -5.58 0.42 -2.99
CA SER A 214 -5.06 -0.95 -3.09
C SER A 214 -5.41 -1.60 -4.43
N ILE A 215 -6.64 -1.38 -4.91
CA ILE A 215 -7.09 -1.84 -6.23
C ILE A 215 -6.25 -1.21 -7.34
N GLU A 216 -5.97 0.09 -7.27
CA GLU A 216 -5.15 0.81 -8.25
C GLU A 216 -3.70 0.31 -8.27
N LYS A 217 -3.12 0.07 -7.09
CA LYS A 217 -1.78 -0.53 -6.99
C LYS A 217 -1.73 -1.93 -7.63
N LEU A 218 -2.71 -2.78 -7.31
CA LEU A 218 -2.81 -4.12 -7.91
C LEU A 218 -3.02 -4.04 -9.42
N GLN A 219 -3.91 -3.17 -9.90
CA GLN A 219 -4.15 -2.96 -11.32
C GLN A 219 -2.89 -2.48 -12.06
N SER A 220 -2.14 -1.54 -11.47
CA SER A 220 -0.88 -1.05 -12.02
C SER A 220 0.14 -2.19 -12.14
N PHE A 221 0.23 -3.05 -11.13
CA PHE A 221 1.14 -4.19 -11.15
C PHE A 221 0.74 -5.25 -12.20
N LEU A 222 -0.54 -5.62 -12.29
CA LEU A 222 -1.02 -6.56 -13.31
C LEU A 222 -0.85 -5.99 -14.73
N GLY A 223 -1.11 -4.69 -14.91
CA GLY A 223 -0.86 -3.99 -16.17
C GLY A 223 0.62 -3.95 -16.56
N TYR A 224 1.52 -3.83 -15.58
CA TYR A 224 2.96 -3.98 -15.80
C TYR A 224 3.32 -5.40 -16.25
N LEU A 225 2.80 -6.44 -15.57
CA LEU A 225 3.05 -7.83 -15.98
C LEU A 225 2.53 -8.09 -17.40
N GLN A 226 1.33 -7.58 -17.73
CA GLN A 226 0.75 -7.69 -19.06
C GLN A 226 1.64 -7.03 -20.12
N SER A 227 2.07 -5.80 -19.88
CA SER A 227 2.83 -5.00 -20.86
C SER A 227 4.23 -5.56 -21.14
N ASN A 228 4.73 -6.44 -20.28
CA ASN A 228 6.04 -7.08 -20.40
C ASN A 228 5.95 -8.59 -20.74
N ASP A 229 4.76 -9.07 -21.11
CA ASP A 229 4.48 -10.48 -21.43
C ASP A 229 4.79 -11.46 -20.28
N LEU A 230 4.52 -11.06 -19.04
CA LEU A 230 4.82 -11.84 -17.82
C LEU A 230 3.58 -12.49 -17.17
N LEU A 231 2.42 -12.44 -17.82
CA LEU A 231 1.18 -13.08 -17.32
C LEU A 231 1.14 -14.58 -17.63
N HIS A 232 2.14 -15.31 -17.15
CA HIS A 232 2.22 -16.77 -17.28
C HIS A 232 1.75 -17.50 -16.02
N PRO A 233 1.18 -18.72 -16.13
CA PRO A 233 0.72 -19.50 -14.98
C PRO A 233 1.81 -19.72 -13.92
N THR A 234 3.06 -19.92 -14.34
CA THR A 234 4.21 -20.06 -13.44
C THR A 234 4.44 -18.80 -12.62
N ILE A 235 4.48 -17.63 -13.28
CA ILE A 235 4.69 -16.34 -12.60
C ILE A 235 3.53 -16.06 -11.64
N LEU A 236 2.28 -16.25 -12.08
CA LEU A 236 1.10 -16.08 -11.23
C LEU A 236 1.13 -16.98 -9.99
N LYS A 237 1.53 -18.24 -10.14
CA LYS A 237 1.65 -19.17 -9.00
C LYS A 237 2.60 -18.66 -7.90
N HIS A 238 3.70 -18.03 -8.29
CA HIS A 238 4.67 -17.46 -7.34
C HIS A 238 4.26 -16.08 -6.81
N THR A 239 3.55 -15.30 -7.62
CA THR A 239 3.18 -13.91 -7.31
C THR A 239 1.90 -13.79 -6.47
N LEU A 240 0.87 -14.62 -6.72
CA LEU A 240 -0.43 -14.52 -6.06
C LEU A 240 -0.35 -14.61 -4.51
N PRO A 241 0.46 -15.51 -3.91
CA PRO A 241 0.61 -15.56 -2.46
C PRO A 241 1.25 -14.29 -1.86
N LEU A 242 1.98 -13.53 -2.68
CA LEU A 242 2.78 -12.37 -2.26
C LEU A 242 2.13 -11.02 -2.59
N LEU A 243 0.86 -11.00 -3.00
CA LEU A 243 0.14 -9.76 -3.34
C LEU A 243 -0.02 -8.77 -2.17
N HIS A 244 0.33 -9.16 -0.94
CA HIS A 244 0.44 -8.23 0.17
C HIS A 244 1.75 -7.40 0.15
N HIS A 245 2.70 -7.76 -0.71
CA HIS A 245 3.98 -7.09 -0.94
C HIS A 245 4.06 -6.45 -2.34
N LEU A 246 3.00 -5.80 -2.81
CA LEU A 246 2.92 -5.23 -4.17
C LEU A 246 4.09 -4.31 -4.54
N ASP A 247 4.52 -3.46 -3.62
CA ASP A 247 5.62 -2.52 -3.88
C ASP A 247 6.94 -3.28 -4.10
N ALA A 248 7.24 -4.28 -3.25
CA ALA A 248 8.40 -5.15 -3.41
C ALA A 248 8.33 -6.01 -4.69
N LEU A 249 7.15 -6.54 -5.02
CA LEU A 249 6.93 -7.26 -6.28
C LEU A 249 7.25 -6.37 -7.47
N LYS A 250 6.73 -5.15 -7.50
CA LYS A 250 7.00 -4.20 -8.60
C LYS A 250 8.49 -3.92 -8.75
N VAL A 251 9.21 -3.71 -7.65
CA VAL A 251 10.66 -3.50 -7.66
C VAL A 251 11.39 -4.75 -8.17
N PHE A 252 11.01 -5.94 -7.69
CA PHE A 252 11.60 -7.22 -8.12
C PHE A 252 11.44 -7.40 -9.63
N PHE A 253 10.21 -7.35 -10.13
CA PHE A 253 9.93 -7.57 -11.55
C PHE A 253 10.63 -6.55 -12.45
N ASN A 254 10.79 -5.30 -12.00
CA ASN A 254 11.61 -4.31 -12.68
C ASN A 254 13.11 -4.68 -12.73
N ALA A 255 13.68 -5.09 -11.60
CA ALA A 255 15.11 -5.41 -11.51
C ALA A 255 15.47 -6.69 -12.28
N TYR A 256 14.56 -7.66 -12.34
CA TYR A 256 14.80 -8.97 -12.94
C TYR A 256 14.10 -9.18 -14.29
N LEU A 257 13.56 -8.13 -14.91
CA LEU A 257 12.76 -8.22 -16.13
C LEU A 257 13.41 -9.10 -17.22
N GLN A 258 14.68 -8.85 -17.53
CA GLN A 258 15.42 -9.60 -18.56
C GLN A 258 15.60 -11.08 -18.20
N GLU A 259 15.84 -11.40 -16.92
CA GLU A 259 15.98 -12.78 -16.46
C GLU A 259 14.64 -13.53 -16.48
N LEU A 260 13.54 -12.83 -16.19
CA LEU A 260 12.18 -13.38 -16.17
C LEU A 260 11.64 -13.66 -17.58
N GLN A 261 12.10 -12.91 -18.58
CA GLN A 261 11.75 -13.12 -19.99
C GLN A 261 12.51 -14.31 -20.62
N SER A 262 13.58 -14.79 -19.99
CA SER A 262 14.34 -15.95 -20.46
C SER A 262 13.88 -17.23 -19.74
N ASP A 263 13.38 -18.20 -20.50
CA ASP A 263 12.81 -19.46 -19.96
C ASP A 263 13.73 -20.21 -19.00
N ARG A 264 15.06 -20.20 -19.25
CA ARG A 264 16.03 -20.93 -18.42
C ARG A 264 16.25 -20.25 -17.07
N SER A 265 16.33 -18.92 -17.06
CA SER A 265 16.60 -18.12 -15.86
C SER A 265 15.33 -17.83 -15.05
N CYS A 266 14.16 -17.79 -15.69
CA CYS A 266 12.90 -17.41 -15.04
C CYS A 266 12.63 -18.23 -13.77
N ARG A 267 12.83 -19.55 -13.80
CA ARG A 267 12.62 -20.41 -12.64
C ARG A 267 13.58 -20.09 -11.48
N GLU A 268 14.87 -19.97 -11.76
CA GLU A 268 15.90 -19.65 -10.75
C GLU A 268 15.67 -18.24 -10.18
N THR A 269 15.27 -17.29 -11.02
CA THR A 269 14.92 -15.95 -10.59
C THR A 269 13.70 -15.96 -9.69
N LEU A 270 12.64 -16.72 -10.00
CA LEU A 270 11.44 -16.82 -9.15
C LEU A 270 11.71 -17.44 -7.76
N GLU A 271 12.77 -18.23 -7.60
CA GLU A 271 13.20 -18.72 -6.27
C GLU A 271 13.71 -17.58 -5.37
N LYS A 272 14.23 -16.50 -5.96
CA LYS A 272 14.66 -15.27 -5.26
C LYS A 272 13.49 -14.42 -4.79
N LEU A 273 12.26 -14.64 -5.29
CA LEU A 273 11.14 -13.73 -5.08
C LEU A 273 10.70 -13.63 -3.61
N ASN A 274 10.50 -14.77 -2.95
CA ASN A 274 10.13 -14.82 -1.53
C ASN A 274 11.18 -14.13 -0.63
N PRO A 275 12.48 -14.49 -0.67
CA PRO A 275 13.47 -13.82 0.17
C PRO A 275 13.61 -12.34 -0.18
N PHE A 276 13.46 -11.95 -1.45
CA PHE A 276 13.43 -10.55 -1.84
C PHE A 276 12.29 -9.79 -1.15
N CYS A 277 11.05 -10.31 -1.20
CA CYS A 277 9.91 -9.68 -0.53
C CYS A 277 10.11 -9.58 0.99
N GLN A 278 10.71 -10.60 1.62
CA GLN A 278 11.00 -10.59 3.06
C GLN A 278 12.03 -9.52 3.43
N LEU A 279 13.11 -9.38 2.65
CA LEU A 279 14.12 -8.34 2.86
C LEU A 279 13.63 -6.94 2.48
N SER A 280 12.50 -6.85 1.77
CA SER A 280 11.82 -5.58 1.45
C SER A 280 10.89 -5.07 2.56
N LEU A 281 10.80 -5.76 3.70
CA LEU A 281 10.01 -5.34 4.84
C LEU A 281 10.86 -4.62 5.87
N ALA A 282 10.36 -3.48 6.34
CA ALA A 282 10.99 -2.75 7.42
C ALA A 282 10.97 -3.56 8.74
N GLU A 283 12.04 -3.46 9.51
CA GLU A 283 12.17 -4.08 10.82
C GLU A 283 11.12 -3.57 11.81
N LYS A 284 10.70 -4.47 12.71
CA LYS A 284 9.73 -4.14 13.74
C LYS A 284 10.31 -3.09 14.69
N GLY A 285 9.69 -1.92 14.73
CA GLY A 285 10.13 -0.79 15.56
C GLY A 285 10.97 0.25 14.81
N SER A 286 11.16 0.09 13.49
CA SER A 286 11.64 1.18 12.65
C SER A 286 10.70 2.38 12.75
N TYR A 287 11.27 3.57 12.93
CA TYR A 287 10.53 4.82 12.90
C TYR A 287 10.56 5.48 11.52
N ASP A 288 11.28 4.92 10.54
CA ASP A 288 11.35 5.48 9.19
C ASP A 288 10.03 5.23 8.44
N ASP A 289 9.68 6.16 7.54
CA ASP A 289 8.49 6.02 6.71
C ASP A 289 8.70 4.91 5.67
N VAL A 290 7.63 4.18 5.35
CA VAL A 290 7.69 3.11 4.34
C VAL A 290 7.73 3.73 2.95
N VAL A 291 8.82 3.48 2.24
CA VAL A 291 9.05 3.98 0.87
C VAL A 291 8.88 2.85 -0.12
N SER A 292 7.92 2.98 -1.04
CA SER A 292 7.58 1.93 -2.01
C SER A 292 8.69 1.60 -3.01
N THR A 293 9.62 2.53 -3.24
CA THR A 293 10.77 2.34 -4.15
C THR A 293 12.00 1.75 -3.48
N ASN A 294 12.01 1.59 -2.15
CA ASN A 294 13.15 1.01 -1.47
C ASN A 294 13.34 -0.46 -1.91
N THR A 295 14.53 -0.75 -2.42
CA THR A 295 14.96 -2.14 -2.63
C THR A 295 15.43 -2.74 -1.30
N PRO A 296 15.58 -4.08 -1.21
CA PRO A 296 16.25 -4.73 -0.08
C PRO A 296 17.61 -4.11 0.28
N LEU A 297 18.40 -3.70 -0.73
CA LEU A 297 19.70 -3.04 -0.51
C LEU A 297 19.53 -1.68 0.19
N HIS A 298 18.53 -0.89 -0.21
CA HIS A 298 18.28 0.41 0.44
C HIS A 298 17.83 0.24 1.89
N LEU A 299 16.91 -0.69 2.16
CA LEU A 299 16.42 -0.94 3.51
C LEU A 299 17.54 -1.42 4.44
N ALA A 300 18.38 -2.36 3.99
CA ALA A 300 19.50 -2.83 4.80
C ALA A 300 20.46 -1.70 5.22
N ILE A 301 20.68 -0.70 4.35
CA ILE A 301 21.50 0.48 4.66
C ILE A 301 20.77 1.41 5.64
N ILE A 302 19.48 1.69 5.40
CA ILE A 302 18.64 2.55 6.27
C ILE A 302 18.61 1.99 7.69
N GLU A 303 18.47 0.68 7.82
CA GLU A 303 18.38 -0.04 9.09
C GLU A 303 19.75 -0.38 9.69
N ARG A 304 20.83 -0.09 8.96
CA ARG A 304 22.22 -0.41 9.35
C ARG A 304 22.39 -1.89 9.69
N ASN A 305 21.74 -2.75 8.90
CA ASN A 305 21.74 -4.20 9.07
C ASN A 305 22.63 -4.86 8.01
N LEU A 306 23.90 -5.09 8.39
CA LEU A 306 24.90 -5.72 7.52
C LEU A 306 24.49 -7.15 7.11
N PHE A 307 23.80 -7.89 8.00
CA PHE A 307 23.33 -9.23 7.69
C PHE A 307 22.29 -9.22 6.55
N ASN A 308 21.28 -8.35 6.64
CA ASN A 308 20.30 -8.17 5.57
C ASN A 308 20.96 -7.63 4.30
N LEU A 309 22.00 -6.80 4.41
CA LEU A 309 22.76 -6.32 3.26
C LEU A 309 23.46 -7.45 2.52
N GLU A 310 24.17 -8.34 3.22
CA GLU A 310 24.84 -9.50 2.62
C GLU A 310 23.82 -10.42 1.93
N HIS A 311 22.69 -10.68 2.58
CA HIS A 311 21.60 -11.46 1.98
C HIS A 311 20.99 -10.79 0.74
N ALA A 312 20.81 -9.48 0.76
CA ALA A 312 20.33 -8.73 -0.40
C ALA A 312 21.35 -8.71 -1.55
N LEU A 313 22.65 -8.60 -1.25
CA LEU A 313 23.73 -8.66 -2.24
C LEU A 313 23.84 -10.03 -2.92
N ASN A 314 23.50 -11.12 -2.21
CA ASN A 314 23.42 -12.46 -2.79
C ASN A 314 22.29 -12.60 -3.82
N LEU A 315 21.26 -11.76 -3.75
CA LEU A 315 20.20 -11.72 -4.76
C LEU A 315 20.59 -10.82 -5.95
N ALA A 316 21.50 -9.86 -5.73
CA ALA A 316 21.71 -8.73 -6.63
C ALA A 316 22.23 -9.09 -8.03
N ASN A 317 21.63 -8.44 -9.02
CA ASN A 317 22.14 -8.28 -10.37
C ASN A 317 22.49 -6.80 -10.63
N SER A 318 23.01 -6.49 -11.82
CA SER A 318 23.40 -5.12 -12.18
C SER A 318 22.24 -4.13 -12.10
N ASN A 319 21.03 -4.54 -12.50
CA ASN A 319 19.84 -3.68 -12.43
C ASN A 319 19.43 -3.36 -11.00
N LEU A 320 19.53 -4.33 -10.07
CA LEU A 320 19.20 -4.11 -8.66
C LEU A 320 20.21 -3.18 -7.98
N LEU A 321 21.50 -3.28 -8.32
CA LEU A 321 22.54 -2.39 -7.80
C LEU A 321 22.41 -0.95 -8.31
N LEU A 322 21.86 -0.79 -9.52
CA LEU A 322 21.62 0.49 -10.15
C LEU A 322 20.20 1.03 -9.93
N ALA A 323 19.30 0.23 -9.33
CA ALA A 323 17.96 0.68 -8.98
C ALA A 323 18.05 1.80 -7.95
N THR A 324 17.18 2.79 -8.10
CA THR A 324 17.21 4.00 -7.27
C THR A 324 15.97 4.11 -6.38
N SER A 325 16.17 4.59 -5.16
CA SER A 325 15.12 5.10 -4.28
C SER A 325 15.41 6.56 -3.91
N TYR A 326 14.46 7.48 -4.13
CA TYR A 326 14.69 8.93 -4.05
C TYR A 326 15.98 9.38 -4.77
N ASP A 327 16.18 8.93 -6.02
CA ASP A 327 17.37 9.21 -6.84
C ASP A 327 18.71 8.70 -6.26
N ASN A 328 18.70 7.87 -5.21
CA ASN A 328 19.91 7.25 -4.68
C ASN A 328 19.98 5.79 -5.11
N THR A 329 21.14 5.35 -5.61
CA THR A 329 21.48 3.92 -5.63
C THR A 329 21.89 3.47 -4.23
N ALA A 330 21.95 2.16 -4.00
CA ALA A 330 22.41 1.59 -2.73
C ALA A 330 23.83 2.08 -2.37
N LEU A 331 24.78 2.06 -3.32
CA LEU A 331 26.14 2.56 -3.08
C LEU A 331 26.14 4.04 -2.70
N LEU A 332 25.37 4.85 -3.43
CA LEU A 332 25.30 6.28 -3.17
C LEU A 332 24.68 6.58 -1.80
N LEU A 333 23.61 5.86 -1.44
CA LEU A 333 22.97 5.99 -0.14
C LEU A 333 23.94 5.60 1.00
N ALA A 334 24.64 4.47 0.88
CA ALA A 334 25.62 4.05 1.89
C ALA A 334 26.72 5.10 2.10
N CYS A 335 27.29 5.63 1.02
CA CYS A 335 28.28 6.73 1.11
C CYS A 335 27.67 8.01 1.72
N LYS A 336 26.46 8.40 1.33
CA LYS A 336 25.73 9.56 1.86
C LYS A 336 25.44 9.43 3.35
N LEU A 337 25.13 8.23 3.82
CA LEU A 337 24.86 7.94 5.24
C LEU A 337 26.13 7.69 6.06
N ALA A 338 27.30 7.90 5.46
CA ALA A 338 28.60 7.59 6.05
C ALA A 338 28.76 6.12 6.49
N ASP A 339 28.00 5.21 5.89
CA ASP A 339 28.11 3.76 6.11
C ASP A 339 29.23 3.19 5.23
N LYS A 340 30.46 3.40 5.69
CA LYS A 340 31.66 3.00 4.97
C LYS A 340 31.73 1.49 4.74
N GLU A 341 31.28 0.69 5.70
CA GLU A 341 31.33 -0.77 5.63
C GLU A 341 30.33 -1.30 4.59
N ALA A 342 29.07 -0.85 4.65
CA ALA A 342 28.08 -1.19 3.64
C ALA A 342 28.52 -0.75 2.23
N ALA A 343 29.08 0.47 2.10
CA ALA A 343 29.56 0.99 0.83
C ALA A 343 30.64 0.09 0.21
N LYS A 344 31.56 -0.46 1.01
CA LYS A 344 32.59 -1.40 0.52
C LYS A 344 32.00 -2.70 0.01
N HIS A 345 31.11 -3.34 0.78
CA HIS A 345 30.46 -4.58 0.35
C HIS A 345 29.66 -4.40 -0.96
N ILE A 346 28.96 -3.26 -1.09
CA ILE A 346 28.22 -2.94 -2.31
C ILE A 346 29.19 -2.68 -3.48
N LEU A 347 30.27 -1.93 -3.24
CA LEU A 347 31.26 -1.61 -4.27
C LEU A 347 31.96 -2.87 -4.79
N GLU A 348 32.33 -3.80 -3.90
CA GLU A 348 32.86 -5.11 -4.28
C GLU A 348 31.91 -5.84 -5.22
N LYS A 349 30.62 -5.91 -4.86
CA LYS A 349 29.62 -6.56 -5.72
C LYS A 349 29.41 -5.82 -7.06
N MET A 350 29.45 -4.50 -7.05
CA MET A 350 29.37 -3.69 -8.27
C MET A 350 30.57 -3.91 -9.18
N ARG A 351 31.78 -4.09 -8.64
CA ARG A 351 32.98 -4.43 -9.43
C ARG A 351 32.87 -5.81 -10.06
N GLU A 352 32.41 -6.81 -9.32
CA GLU A 352 32.17 -8.16 -9.86
C GLU A 352 31.23 -8.15 -11.09
N LEU A 353 30.21 -7.29 -11.04
CA LEU A 353 29.19 -7.17 -12.08
C LEU A 353 29.44 -6.01 -13.06
N ASN A 354 30.62 -5.39 -13.03
CA ASN A 354 31.01 -4.25 -13.88
C ASN A 354 29.98 -3.11 -13.93
N CYS A 355 29.39 -2.76 -12.78
CA CYS A 355 28.36 -1.73 -12.68
C CYS A 355 28.97 -0.32 -12.65
N ASN A 356 28.24 0.66 -13.21
CA ASN A 356 28.64 2.06 -13.16
C ASN A 356 28.50 2.65 -11.74
N VAL A 357 29.59 3.21 -11.19
CA VAL A 357 29.64 3.82 -9.85
C VAL A 357 29.41 5.35 -9.85
N ASN A 358 29.20 5.96 -11.02
CA ASN A 358 29.09 7.42 -11.20
C ASN A 358 27.66 7.97 -11.12
N GLN A 359 26.72 7.20 -10.58
CA GLN A 359 25.35 7.70 -10.37
C GLN A 359 25.35 8.87 -9.39
N THR A 360 24.46 9.83 -9.63
CA THR A 360 24.32 11.05 -8.85
C THR A 360 22.98 11.13 -8.16
N ASP A 361 22.95 11.75 -6.98
CA ASP A 361 21.69 12.08 -6.30
C ASP A 361 21.05 13.35 -6.88
N HIS A 362 19.94 13.77 -6.27
CA HIS A 362 19.21 14.98 -6.63
C HIS A 362 20.08 16.26 -6.61
N HIS A 363 21.19 16.26 -5.88
CA HIS A 363 22.13 17.39 -5.83
C HIS A 363 23.38 17.17 -6.70
N GLY A 364 23.38 16.19 -7.58
CA GLY A 364 24.51 15.89 -8.46
C GLY A 364 25.71 15.28 -7.71
N MET A 365 25.57 14.88 -6.45
CA MET A 365 26.64 14.28 -5.67
C MET A 365 26.76 12.80 -6.04
N THR A 366 27.99 12.34 -6.29
CA THR A 366 28.30 10.91 -6.51
C THR A 366 28.80 10.24 -5.23
N ALA A 367 28.94 8.91 -5.24
CA ALA A 367 29.53 8.16 -4.13
C ALA A 367 30.92 8.70 -3.75
N LEU A 368 31.72 9.11 -4.74
CA LEU A 368 33.06 9.68 -4.52
C LEU A 368 33.00 11.07 -3.86
N HIS A 369 32.00 11.90 -4.17
CA HIS A 369 31.82 13.18 -3.48
C HIS A 369 31.59 12.98 -1.98
N TRP A 370 30.70 12.04 -1.63
CA TRP A 370 30.40 11.70 -0.23
C TRP A 370 31.58 11.06 0.49
N ALA A 371 32.28 10.10 -0.14
CA ALA A 371 33.47 9.49 0.44
C ALA A 371 34.57 10.53 0.74
N ARG A 372 34.77 11.50 -0.16
CA ARG A 372 35.70 12.62 0.05
C ARG A 372 35.23 13.62 1.11
N PHE A 373 33.94 13.89 1.20
CA PHE A 373 33.36 14.73 2.26
C PHE A 373 33.63 14.14 3.65
N TYR A 374 33.51 12.83 3.82
CA TYR A 374 33.76 12.14 5.08
C TYR A 374 35.23 11.74 5.30
N HIS A 375 36.16 12.11 4.41
CA HIS A 375 37.58 11.74 4.51
C HIS A 375 37.82 10.21 4.55
N PHE A 376 36.97 9.43 3.85
CA PHE A 376 37.16 7.99 3.68
C PHE A 376 38.13 7.71 2.54
N ASP A 377 39.43 7.94 2.79
CA ASP A 377 40.47 7.89 1.75
C ASP A 377 40.61 6.51 1.08
N ASP A 378 40.54 5.43 1.85
CA ASP A 378 40.56 4.05 1.33
C ASP A 378 39.35 3.76 0.43
N LEU A 379 38.13 4.06 0.87
CA LEU A 379 36.93 3.91 0.04
C LEU A 379 37.01 4.82 -1.21
N SER A 380 37.56 6.02 -1.07
CA SER A 380 37.75 6.94 -2.20
C SER A 380 38.69 6.35 -3.26
N MET A 381 39.78 5.70 -2.83
CA MET A 381 40.70 5.01 -3.74
C MET A 381 40.03 3.81 -4.40
N GLU A 382 39.31 2.98 -3.64
CA GLU A 382 38.57 1.83 -4.17
C GLU A 382 37.51 2.26 -5.20
N LEU A 383 36.81 3.39 -4.97
CA LEU A 383 35.86 3.96 -5.92
C LEU A 383 36.54 4.43 -7.22
N ILE A 384 37.70 5.08 -7.13
CA ILE A 384 38.48 5.51 -8.30
C ILE A 384 38.96 4.29 -9.11
N GLU A 385 39.44 3.25 -8.43
CA GLU A 385 39.82 1.98 -9.06
C GLU A 385 38.63 1.29 -9.74
N ALA A 386 37.41 1.46 -9.21
CA ALA A 386 36.17 1.00 -9.81
C ALA A 386 35.65 1.91 -10.94
N GLY A 387 36.38 2.97 -11.32
CA GLY A 387 36.03 3.87 -12.42
C GLY A 387 35.23 5.11 -12.02
N ALA A 388 35.26 5.53 -10.76
CA ALA A 388 34.65 6.79 -10.34
C ALA A 388 35.36 8.01 -10.95
N HIS A 389 34.58 8.96 -11.47
CA HIS A 389 35.05 10.18 -12.12
C HIS A 389 35.22 11.32 -11.11
N GLU A 390 36.44 11.86 -11.04
CA GLU A 390 36.81 12.95 -10.12
C GLU A 390 36.39 14.35 -10.61
N ASP A 391 36.05 14.48 -11.90
CA ASP A 391 35.73 15.75 -12.56
C ASP A 391 34.23 16.09 -12.56
N LEU A 392 33.37 15.13 -12.22
CA LEU A 392 31.94 15.34 -12.05
C LEU A 392 31.66 16.41 -10.99
N LYS A 393 30.62 17.21 -11.22
CA LYS A 393 30.26 18.35 -10.36
C LYS A 393 28.85 18.19 -9.81
N ALA A 394 28.72 18.48 -8.51
CA ALA A 394 27.44 18.67 -7.85
C ALA A 394 26.73 19.96 -8.34
N THR A 395 25.46 20.14 -7.95
CA THR A 395 24.62 21.29 -8.33
C THR A 395 25.19 22.64 -7.90
N ASN A 396 26.03 22.67 -6.86
CA ASN A 396 26.77 23.85 -6.43
C ASN A 396 28.04 24.13 -7.28
N GLY A 397 28.27 23.36 -8.35
CA GLY A 397 29.41 23.46 -9.26
C GLY A 397 30.72 22.90 -8.71
N LYS A 398 30.70 22.21 -7.56
CA LYS A 398 31.88 21.67 -6.90
C LYS A 398 32.08 20.19 -7.22
N ASN A 399 33.34 19.78 -7.39
CA ASN A 399 33.74 18.38 -7.60
C ASN A 399 34.23 17.73 -6.30
N CYS A 400 34.54 16.44 -6.32
CA CYS A 400 34.98 15.69 -5.12
C CYS A 400 36.26 16.27 -4.48
N ALA A 401 37.14 16.92 -5.25
CA ALA A 401 38.34 17.57 -4.73
C ALA A 401 38.02 18.78 -3.83
N TYR A 402 36.92 19.50 -4.08
CA TYR A 402 36.44 20.53 -3.17
C TYR A 402 36.02 19.93 -1.83
N PHE A 403 35.22 18.85 -1.84
CA PHE A 403 34.73 18.21 -0.61
C PHE A 403 35.86 17.61 0.23
N ALA A 404 36.94 17.14 -0.39
CA ALA A 404 38.13 16.68 0.33
C ALA A 404 38.92 17.81 1.02
N LYS A 405 38.89 19.03 0.47
CA LYS A 405 39.77 20.15 0.88
C LYS A 405 39.07 21.27 1.64
N HIS A 406 37.77 21.46 1.46
CA HIS A 406 37.01 22.57 2.03
C HIS A 406 36.78 22.38 3.53
N GLN A 407 37.14 23.35 4.37
CA GLN A 407 36.91 23.25 5.81
C GLN A 407 35.44 23.54 6.12
N PHE A 408 34.66 22.47 6.30
CA PHE A 408 33.25 22.60 6.65
C PHE A 408 33.07 23.17 8.06
N THR A 409 32.24 24.20 8.15
CA THR A 409 31.89 24.88 9.41
C THR A 409 30.38 24.89 9.57
N LEU A 410 29.88 25.29 10.74
CA LEU A 410 28.43 25.44 10.97
C LEU A 410 27.73 26.38 9.97
N LEU A 411 28.47 27.27 9.29
CA LEU A 411 27.91 28.13 8.24
C LEU A 411 27.47 27.35 7.00
N ASP A 412 28.15 26.25 6.67
CA ASP A 412 27.80 25.39 5.54
C ASP A 412 26.48 24.62 5.80
N PHE A 413 26.20 24.36 7.08
CA PHE A 413 24.99 23.66 7.57
C PHE A 413 23.89 24.62 8.06
N LYS A 414 23.99 25.91 7.69
CA LYS A 414 22.95 26.89 8.01
C LYS A 414 21.77 26.70 7.04
N ILE A 415 20.56 26.63 7.59
CA ILE A 415 19.32 26.62 6.80
C ILE A 415 19.17 27.98 6.11
N GLU A 416 18.83 27.96 4.83
CA GLU A 416 18.52 29.14 4.02
C GLU A 416 17.01 29.45 4.08
N GLY A 417 16.66 30.71 4.38
CA GLY A 417 15.27 31.16 4.53
C GLY A 417 14.76 31.21 5.99
N PRO A 418 13.70 32.00 6.27
CA PRO A 418 13.16 32.18 7.61
C PRO A 418 12.22 31.06 8.08
N GLU A 419 11.62 30.29 7.16
CA GLU A 419 10.61 29.28 7.47
C GLU A 419 10.91 27.97 6.73
N ILE A 420 10.78 26.85 7.45
CA ILE A 420 10.71 25.52 6.86
C ILE A 420 9.26 25.37 6.44
N VAL A 421 8.99 25.50 5.15
CA VAL A 421 7.70 25.10 4.58
C VAL A 421 7.71 23.58 4.51
N GLU A 422 6.60 22.94 4.87
CA GLU A 422 6.46 21.47 4.83
C GLU A 422 7.09 20.93 3.53
N ASP A 423 8.09 20.04 3.70
CA ASP A 423 8.84 19.31 2.68
C ASP A 423 9.85 20.09 1.81
N PHE A 424 10.16 21.37 2.10
CA PHE A 424 11.20 22.09 1.34
C PHE A 424 12.01 23.08 2.18
N PHE A 425 13.25 22.69 2.50
CA PHE A 425 14.29 23.63 2.92
C PHE A 425 15.61 23.30 2.21
N LYS A 426 16.53 24.25 2.19
CA LYS A 426 17.89 24.06 1.65
C LYS A 426 18.90 24.53 2.68
N LEU A 427 20.03 23.83 2.74
CA LEU A 427 21.20 24.36 3.44
C LEU A 427 21.91 25.36 2.52
N LYS A 428 22.64 26.29 3.12
CA LYS A 428 23.48 27.26 2.40
C LYS A 428 24.41 26.56 1.40
N ASN A 429 24.96 25.41 1.77
CA ASN A 429 25.53 24.47 0.81
C ASN A 429 24.45 23.46 0.41
N CYS A 430 23.75 23.75 -0.70
CA CYS A 430 22.61 22.94 -1.13
C CYS A 430 22.96 21.46 -1.36
N ALA A 431 24.19 21.15 -1.77
CA ALA A 431 24.65 19.78 -1.97
C ALA A 431 24.69 18.93 -0.70
N LEU A 432 24.68 19.58 0.48
CA LEU A 432 24.65 18.92 1.78
C LEU A 432 23.25 18.80 2.36
N THR A 433 22.20 19.28 1.67
CA THR A 433 20.85 19.36 2.25
C THR A 433 20.34 17.99 2.73
N ASP A 434 20.59 16.94 1.97
CA ASP A 434 20.06 15.60 2.26
C ASP A 434 20.54 15.01 3.58
N ILE A 435 21.74 15.37 4.06
CA ILE A 435 22.25 14.82 5.33
C ILE A 435 21.40 15.24 6.53
N ALA A 436 20.64 16.33 6.41
CA ALA A 436 19.79 16.80 7.47
C ALA A 436 18.60 15.85 7.71
N PHE A 437 18.14 15.15 6.68
CA PHE A 437 17.08 14.15 6.77
C PHE A 437 17.55 12.81 7.34
N HIS A 438 18.87 12.60 7.43
CA HIS A 438 19.47 11.33 7.85
C HIS A 438 20.55 11.50 8.92
N ALA A 439 20.49 12.59 9.69
CA ALA A 439 21.52 12.96 10.64
C ALA A 439 21.69 11.91 11.76
N ASP A 440 20.62 11.23 12.15
CA ASP A 440 20.60 10.08 13.05
C ASP A 440 21.48 8.92 12.54
N LYS A 441 21.27 8.48 11.29
CA LYS A 441 22.02 7.37 10.68
C LYS A 441 23.47 7.74 10.50
N ILE A 442 23.75 8.94 10.00
CA ILE A 442 25.12 9.46 9.87
C ILE A 442 25.81 9.51 11.23
N ALA A 443 25.13 10.02 12.26
CA ALA A 443 25.68 10.09 13.61
C ALA A 443 25.98 8.70 14.19
N LEU A 444 25.13 7.70 13.94
CA LEU A 444 25.38 6.33 14.36
C LEU A 444 26.56 5.68 13.62
N ASN A 445 26.64 5.86 12.29
CA ASN A 445 27.71 5.29 11.47
C ASN A 445 29.08 5.91 11.79
N LEU A 446 29.12 7.21 12.05
CA LEU A 446 30.32 7.92 12.47
C LEU A 446 30.61 7.83 13.98
N LYS A 447 29.79 7.09 14.74
CA LYS A 447 29.92 6.90 16.20
C LYS A 447 29.87 8.22 16.99
N LEU A 448 29.08 9.19 16.52
CA LEU A 448 28.82 10.48 17.17
C LEU A 448 27.71 10.41 18.24
N THR A 449 26.96 9.31 18.25
CA THR A 449 25.84 9.04 19.17
C THR A 449 25.68 7.53 19.38
N THR A 450 24.73 7.14 20.22
CA THR A 450 24.35 5.74 20.47
C THR A 450 22.90 5.51 20.05
N SER A 451 22.53 4.27 19.69
CA SER A 451 21.13 3.94 19.36
C SER A 451 20.17 4.30 20.48
N LYS A 452 20.62 4.19 21.74
CA LYS A 452 19.84 4.61 22.91
C LYS A 452 19.53 6.11 22.88
N GLU A 453 20.54 6.96 22.65
CA GLU A 453 20.35 8.43 22.60
C GLU A 453 19.37 8.83 21.48
N VAL A 454 19.47 8.19 20.31
CA VAL A 454 18.55 8.42 19.17
C VAL A 454 17.11 8.05 19.54
N MET A 455 16.91 6.87 20.14
CA MET A 455 15.58 6.41 20.55
C MET A 455 15.00 7.24 21.69
N ASP A 456 15.83 7.65 22.66
CA ASP A 456 15.42 8.53 23.75
C ASP A 456 14.96 9.90 23.19
N LEU A 457 15.69 10.47 22.22
CA LEU A 457 15.28 11.71 21.55
C LEU A 457 13.93 11.53 20.81
N TYR A 458 13.77 10.44 20.06
CA TYR A 458 12.55 10.15 19.31
C TYR A 458 11.33 9.96 20.23
N GLN A 459 11.48 9.20 21.32
CA GLN A 459 10.39 8.92 22.26
C GLN A 459 9.95 10.16 23.05
N ASN A 460 10.86 11.11 23.26
CA ASN A 460 10.57 12.35 23.99
C ASN A 460 9.95 13.46 23.10
N ASP A 461 9.83 13.25 21.78
CA ASP A 461 9.23 14.21 20.86
C ASP A 461 7.98 13.63 20.17
N GLU A 462 6.81 13.97 20.70
CA GLU A 462 5.51 13.51 20.15
C GLU A 462 5.30 13.97 18.71
N MET A 463 5.78 15.14 18.35
CA MET A 463 5.58 15.72 17.01
C MET A 463 6.42 15.01 15.96
N ALA A 464 7.62 14.53 16.33
CA ALA A 464 8.47 13.69 15.49
C ALA A 464 7.91 12.26 15.31
N GLN A 465 7.14 11.77 16.28
CA GLN A 465 6.42 10.50 16.18
C GLN A 465 5.22 10.59 15.23
N ILE A 466 4.55 11.74 15.21
CA ILE A 466 3.37 11.98 14.36
C ILE A 466 3.77 12.40 12.93
N ARG A 467 4.78 13.27 12.79
CA ARG A 467 5.20 13.84 11.49
C ARG A 467 6.68 13.58 11.26
N SER A 468 7.00 12.88 10.17
CA SER A 468 8.38 12.58 9.77
C SER A 468 9.20 13.83 9.48
N SER A 469 8.56 14.89 8.97
CA SER A 469 9.18 16.20 8.79
C SER A 469 9.70 16.83 10.10
N ASN A 470 9.24 16.44 11.28
CA ASN A 470 9.84 16.96 12.51
C ASN A 470 11.13 16.22 12.92
N ARG A 471 11.35 15.02 12.37
CA ARG A 471 12.54 14.18 12.69
C ARG A 471 13.83 14.81 12.19
N PHE A 472 13.81 15.54 11.06
CA PHE A 472 15.01 16.19 10.57
C PHE A 472 15.51 17.25 11.56
N LEU A 473 14.63 18.08 12.15
CA LEU A 473 15.05 19.06 13.16
C LEU A 473 15.55 18.38 14.43
N LEU A 474 14.84 17.32 14.84
CA LEU A 474 15.15 16.54 16.02
C LEU A 474 16.57 15.99 15.98
N PHE A 475 17.00 15.43 14.84
CA PHE A 475 18.32 14.80 14.71
C PHE A 475 19.40 15.75 14.16
N PHE A 476 19.07 16.60 13.19
CA PHE A 476 20.06 17.47 12.57
C PHE A 476 20.60 18.53 13.53
N LYS A 477 19.73 19.19 14.31
CA LYS A 477 20.15 20.28 15.19
C LYS A 477 21.14 19.82 16.27
N PRO A 478 20.93 18.67 16.96
CA PRO A 478 21.90 18.13 17.91
C PRO A 478 23.18 17.60 17.27
N PHE A 479 23.08 16.87 16.15
CA PHE A 479 24.23 16.13 15.63
C PHE A 479 25.12 16.92 14.67
N ARG A 480 24.64 18.00 14.03
CA ARG A 480 25.45 18.79 13.09
C ARG A 480 26.72 19.39 13.71
N THR A 481 26.68 19.78 14.99
CA THR A 481 27.87 20.31 15.69
C THR A 481 28.91 19.21 15.88
N ARG A 482 28.47 18.02 16.33
CA ARG A 482 29.33 16.85 16.48
C ARG A 482 29.95 16.43 15.14
N LEU A 483 29.18 16.52 14.05
CA LEU A 483 29.66 16.24 12.70
C LEU A 483 30.76 17.22 12.28
N VAL A 484 30.58 18.52 12.48
CA VAL A 484 31.60 19.54 12.15
C VAL A 484 32.89 19.31 12.93
N GLU A 485 32.79 19.05 14.24
CA GLU A 485 33.95 18.74 15.08
C GLU A 485 34.67 17.46 14.60
N TRP A 486 33.90 16.43 14.21
CA TRP A 486 34.44 15.19 13.68
C TRP A 486 35.17 15.40 12.35
N LEU A 487 34.59 16.16 11.41
CA LEU A 487 35.21 16.51 10.13
C LEU A 487 36.52 17.30 10.33
N GLY A 488 36.56 18.19 11.32
CA GLY A 488 37.78 18.90 11.72
C GLY A 488 38.90 17.95 12.13
N LYS A 489 38.59 16.95 12.97
CA LYS A 489 39.55 15.94 13.43
C LYS A 489 40.06 15.05 12.30
N GLN A 490 39.20 14.60 11.38
CA GLN A 490 39.64 13.76 10.26
C GLN A 490 40.67 14.49 9.39
N ARG A 491 40.44 15.77 9.11
CA ARG A 491 41.40 16.59 8.35
C ARG A 491 42.76 16.73 9.03
N GLU A 492 42.79 16.86 10.36
CA GLU A 492 44.05 16.93 11.10
C GLU A 492 44.85 15.62 10.94
N LEU A 493 44.17 14.47 11.01
CA LEU A 493 44.78 13.16 10.78
C LEU A 493 45.31 13.01 9.35
N ASP A 494 44.56 13.48 8.35
CA ASP A 494 44.99 13.48 6.95
C ASP A 494 46.23 14.36 6.71
N TYR A 495 46.32 15.50 7.40
CA TYR A 495 47.49 16.36 7.30
C TYR A 495 48.72 15.71 7.92
N GLN A 496 48.56 15.09 9.09
CA GLN A 496 49.64 14.36 9.77
C GLN A 496 50.13 13.18 8.94
N SER A 497 49.23 12.39 8.35
CA SER A 497 49.60 11.24 7.52
C SER A 497 50.36 11.66 6.25
N ARG A 498 49.95 12.76 5.61
CA ARG A 498 50.65 13.33 4.44
C ARG A 498 52.00 13.93 4.80
N SER A 499 52.13 14.58 5.95
CA SER A 499 53.42 15.09 6.45
C SER A 499 54.40 13.95 6.69
N LEU A 500 53.96 12.88 7.38
CA LEU A 500 54.76 11.69 7.64
C LEU A 500 55.18 10.97 6.34
N ALA A 501 54.27 10.84 5.36
CA ALA A 501 54.58 10.25 4.07
C ALA A 501 55.53 11.12 3.23
N ALA A 502 55.46 12.44 3.34
CA ALA A 502 56.39 13.36 2.69
C ALA A 502 57.78 13.30 3.33
N GLU A 503 57.86 13.25 4.66
CA GLU A 503 59.13 13.10 5.39
C GLU A 503 59.82 11.76 5.07
N GLN A 504 59.07 10.67 4.94
CA GLN A 504 59.61 9.36 4.53
C GLN A 504 60.09 9.32 3.07
N ARG A 505 59.57 10.19 2.19
CA ARG A 505 60.03 10.32 0.79
C ARG A 505 61.24 11.23 0.63
N VAL A 506 61.57 12.05 1.64
CA VAL A 506 62.68 13.01 1.62
C VAL A 506 63.98 12.41 2.19
N VAL A 507 63.99 11.13 2.56
CA VAL A 507 65.24 10.40 2.90
C VAL A 507 65.64 9.44 1.76
N PRO A 508 66.38 9.91 0.74
CA PRO A 508 67.26 9.05 -0.04
C PRO A 508 68.64 8.96 0.66
N SER A 509 69.05 7.71 0.93
CA SER A 509 70.41 7.16 1.18
C SER A 509 71.53 8.10 1.65
#